data_AF-A0A2J8KCR5-F1
#
_entry.id   AF-A0A2J8KCR5-F1
#
_cell.length_a   1.000
_cell.length_b   1.000
_cell.length_c   1.000
_cell.angle_alpha   90.00
_cell.angle_beta   90.00
_cell.angle_gamma   90.00
#
_symmetry.space_group_name_H-M   'P 1'
#
loop_
_entity.id
_entity.type
_entity.pdbx_description
1 polymer ?
#
loop_
_entity_poly.entity_id
_entity_poly.type
_entity_poly.pdbx_seq_one_letter_code
_entity_poly.pdbx_strand_id
1 'polypeptide(L)'
;MAGSAWISKVSRLLGAFHNPKQVTRGFTGGAPIQWEERNVTAIQGPGGKWMIPSEAKESMDKNKMGLKGPLKTPIAAGHPSMNLLLRKTFDLYANVRPCVSIEGYKTPYTDVNIVTIRENTEGEYSGIEHVIVDGVVQSIKLITEGASKRIAEFAFEYARNNHRSNVTAVHKANI
;
A
#
# COMPACT_ATOMS: atom_id res chain seq x y z
N MET A 1 3.24 -29.97 4.54
CA MET A 1 4.48 -29.72 5.29
C MET A 1 5.45 -28.94 4.42
N ALA A 2 5.46 -27.61 4.53
CA ALA A 2 6.53 -26.72 4.10
C ALA A 2 6.86 -25.90 5.35
N GLY A 3 8.00 -26.23 5.97
CA GLY A 3 8.26 -25.97 7.38
C GLY A 3 8.70 -24.54 7.71
N SER A 4 8.61 -24.26 9.02
CA SER A 4 9.06 -23.13 9.84
C SER A 4 10.51 -22.62 9.62
N ALA A 5 11.24 -23.12 8.62
CA ALA A 5 12.63 -22.76 8.37
C ALA A 5 12.83 -21.34 7.78
N TRP A 6 11.78 -20.73 7.22
CA TRP A 6 11.88 -19.40 6.60
C TRP A 6 11.81 -18.26 7.63
N ILE A 7 11.06 -18.45 8.72
CA ILE A 7 10.77 -17.40 9.71
C ILE A 7 11.95 -17.22 10.68
N SER A 8 12.66 -18.29 11.05
CA SER A 8 13.79 -18.23 11.99
C SER A 8 15.00 -17.44 11.47
N LYS A 9 15.17 -17.32 10.14
CA LYS A 9 16.24 -16.51 9.53
C LYS A 9 15.96 -15.00 9.58
N VAL A 10 14.70 -14.57 9.63
CA VAL A 10 14.33 -13.14 9.60
C VAL A 10 14.56 -12.48 10.97
N SER A 11 14.35 -13.22 12.06
CA SER A 11 14.41 -12.66 13.42
C SER A 11 15.82 -12.28 13.91
N ARG A 12 16.90 -12.83 13.33
CA ARG A 12 18.28 -12.53 13.78
C ARG A 12 18.92 -11.30 13.13
N LEU A 13 18.24 -10.64 12.20
CA LEU A 13 18.84 -9.64 11.32
C LEU A 13 18.42 -8.19 11.60
N LEU A 14 17.55 -7.95 12.59
CA LEU A 14 16.98 -6.61 12.86
C LEU A 14 17.98 -5.58 13.45
N GLY A 15 19.23 -5.95 13.70
CA GLY A 15 20.26 -5.07 14.28
C GLY A 15 21.19 -4.34 13.31
N ALA A 16 21.11 -4.56 11.98
CA ALA A 16 22.25 -4.22 11.10
C ALA A 16 21.94 -3.64 9.72
N PHE A 17 20.84 -2.91 9.50
CA PHE A 17 20.48 -2.49 8.13
C PHE A 17 20.45 -0.98 7.91
N HIS A 18 21.63 -0.45 7.54
CA HIS A 18 21.81 0.92 7.04
C HIS A 18 21.68 1.03 5.50
N ASN A 19 21.50 -0.07 4.75
CA ASN A 19 21.42 -0.04 3.28
C ASN A 19 20.31 -0.95 2.69
N PRO A 20 19.19 -0.39 2.21
CA PRO A 20 18.06 -1.17 1.71
C PRO A 20 18.37 -2.01 0.45
N LYS A 21 19.39 -1.66 -0.36
CA LYS A 21 19.79 -2.42 -1.56
C LYS A 21 20.54 -3.71 -1.23
N GLN A 22 21.33 -3.72 -0.14
CA GLN A 22 22.02 -4.93 0.32
C GLN A 22 21.05 -5.92 0.95
N VAL A 23 20.03 -5.41 1.65
CA VAL A 23 18.94 -6.22 2.21
C VAL A 23 18.19 -6.89 1.08
N THR A 24 17.71 -6.17 0.06
CA THR A 24 17.00 -6.84 -1.05
C THR A 24 17.85 -7.88 -1.78
N ARG A 25 19.15 -7.64 -2.01
CA ARG A 25 20.03 -8.64 -2.66
C ARG A 25 20.20 -9.93 -1.84
N GLY A 26 20.29 -9.82 -0.51
CA GLY A 26 20.36 -10.99 0.38
C GLY A 26 19.02 -11.75 0.48
N PHE A 27 17.90 -11.03 0.38
CA PHE A 27 16.55 -11.59 0.47
C PHE A 27 16.02 -12.17 -0.85
N THR A 28 16.50 -11.70 -2.02
CA THR A 28 16.02 -12.18 -3.32
C THR A 28 16.59 -13.54 -3.72
N GLY A 29 17.46 -14.15 -2.89
CA GLY A 29 18.00 -15.49 -3.13
C GLY A 29 18.78 -15.61 -4.43
N GLY A 30 19.39 -14.52 -4.91
CA GLY A 30 20.10 -14.49 -6.20
C GLY A 30 19.20 -14.25 -7.42
N ALA A 31 17.93 -13.84 -7.24
CA ALA A 31 17.08 -13.49 -8.37
C ALA A 31 17.73 -12.41 -9.25
N PRO A 32 17.68 -12.53 -10.59
CA PRO A 32 18.33 -11.62 -11.53
C PRO A 32 17.55 -10.29 -11.64
N ILE A 33 17.63 -9.46 -10.60
CA ILE A 33 16.95 -8.15 -10.53
C ILE A 33 17.94 -7.05 -10.89
N GLN A 34 17.59 -6.26 -11.91
CA GLN A 34 18.24 -4.99 -12.22
C GLN A 34 17.46 -3.85 -11.56
N TRP A 35 18.14 -3.06 -10.74
CA TRP A 35 17.50 -1.96 -10.00
C TRP A 35 17.57 -0.66 -10.79
N GLU A 36 16.42 -0.01 -10.96
CA GLU A 36 16.28 1.34 -11.52
C GLU A 36 15.76 2.26 -10.42
N GLU A 37 16.62 3.14 -9.89
CA GLU A 37 16.22 4.06 -8.83
C GLU A 37 15.58 5.32 -9.44
N ARG A 38 14.40 5.69 -8.90
CA ARG A 38 13.61 6.83 -9.36
C ARG A 38 13.11 7.64 -8.18
N ASN A 39 13.15 8.96 -8.33
CA ASN A 39 12.57 9.89 -7.36
C ASN A 39 11.07 10.04 -7.64
N VAL A 40 10.25 9.95 -6.59
CA VAL A 40 8.78 10.03 -6.67
C VAL A 40 8.21 11.27 -5.96
N THR A 41 9.06 12.23 -5.62
CA THR A 41 8.66 13.50 -4.98
C THR A 41 7.69 14.25 -5.90
N ALA A 42 6.54 14.64 -5.36
CA ALA A 42 5.49 15.28 -6.13
C ALA A 42 5.97 16.60 -6.76
N ILE A 43 5.62 16.81 -8.02
CA ILE A 43 5.87 18.02 -8.80
C ILE A 43 4.54 18.63 -9.24
N GLN A 44 4.53 19.93 -9.54
CA GLN A 44 3.38 20.59 -10.16
C GLN A 44 3.48 20.45 -11.68
N GLY A 45 2.48 19.82 -12.28
CA GLY A 45 2.32 19.76 -13.72
C GLY A 45 1.58 20.98 -14.29
N PRO A 46 1.30 20.97 -15.60
CA PRO A 46 0.48 21.99 -16.25
C PRO A 46 -0.86 22.17 -15.53
N GLY A 47 -1.26 23.42 -15.29
CA GLY A 47 -2.49 23.75 -14.56
C GLY A 47 -2.41 23.56 -13.04
N GLY A 48 -1.21 23.44 -12.46
CA GLY A 48 -1.00 23.37 -11.00
C GLY A 48 -1.37 22.02 -10.38
N LYS A 49 -1.65 21.00 -11.18
CA LYS A 49 -2.00 19.66 -10.68
C LYS A 49 -0.75 18.95 -10.18
N TRP A 50 -0.83 18.42 -8.96
CA TRP A 50 0.21 17.57 -8.39
C TRP A 50 0.31 16.24 -9.13
N MET A 51 1.53 15.85 -9.50
CA MET A 51 1.85 14.59 -10.18
C MET A 51 3.21 14.06 -9.76
N ILE A 52 3.48 12.78 -10.04
CA ILE A 52 4.82 12.21 -9.90
C ILE A 52 5.69 12.62 -11.10
N PRO A 53 7.03 12.63 -10.96
CA PRO A 53 7.94 12.89 -12.07
C PRO A 53 7.70 11.92 -13.24
N SER A 54 7.80 12.43 -14.48
CA SER A 54 7.57 11.65 -15.70
C SER A 54 8.50 10.44 -15.78
N GLU A 55 9.77 10.60 -15.45
CA GLU A 55 10.77 9.51 -15.44
C GLU A 55 10.36 8.35 -14.52
N ALA A 56 9.78 8.66 -13.36
CA ALA A 56 9.29 7.64 -12.43
C ALA A 56 8.03 6.94 -12.97
N LYS A 57 7.15 7.71 -13.63
CA LYS A 57 5.98 7.15 -14.30
C LYS A 57 6.37 6.23 -15.46
N GLU A 58 7.28 6.67 -16.32
CA GLU A 58 7.77 5.92 -17.47
C GLU A 58 8.47 4.62 -17.05
N SER A 59 9.31 4.67 -16.00
CA SER A 59 9.95 3.47 -15.44
C SER A 59 8.90 2.48 -14.92
N MET A 60 7.90 2.94 -14.18
CA MET A 60 6.81 2.08 -13.68
C MET A 60 5.92 1.56 -14.82
N ASP A 61 5.66 2.35 -15.85
CA ASP A 61 4.88 1.92 -17.02
C ASP A 61 5.64 0.86 -17.83
N LYS A 62 6.97 0.92 -17.87
CA LYS A 62 7.80 -0.10 -18.52
C LYS A 62 7.91 -1.37 -17.68
N ASN A 63 8.24 -1.24 -16.40
CA ASN A 63 8.64 -2.37 -15.55
C ASN A 63 7.46 -2.99 -14.79
N LYS A 64 6.34 -2.27 -14.62
CA LYS A 64 5.11 -2.66 -13.92
C LYS A 64 5.27 -3.02 -12.43
N MET A 65 6.48 -2.97 -11.90
CA MET A 65 6.81 -3.32 -10.53
C MET A 65 7.70 -2.25 -9.91
N GLY A 66 7.45 -1.92 -8.65
CA GLY A 66 8.25 -0.98 -7.90
C GLY A 66 8.31 -1.37 -6.43
N LEU A 67 9.49 -1.20 -5.83
CA LEU A 67 9.70 -1.32 -4.40
C LEU A 67 10.04 0.06 -3.84
N LYS A 68 9.29 0.50 -2.83
CA LYS A 68 9.43 1.85 -2.28
C LYS A 68 9.51 1.83 -0.76
N GLY A 69 10.42 2.63 -0.22
CA GLY A 69 10.52 2.89 1.22
C GLY A 69 9.37 3.74 1.76
N PRO A 70 9.36 4.06 3.07
CA PRO A 70 8.42 5.03 3.61
C PRO A 70 8.63 6.40 2.96
N LEU A 71 7.53 7.05 2.57
CA LEU A 71 7.54 8.40 2.00
C LEU A 71 6.94 9.34 3.04
N LYS A 72 7.72 10.32 3.49
CA LYS A 72 7.24 11.34 4.43
C LYS A 72 6.36 12.32 3.66
N THR A 73 5.12 12.50 4.11
CA THR A 73 4.26 13.61 3.67
C THR A 73 4.19 14.59 4.83
N PRO A 74 4.79 15.78 4.75
CA PRO A 74 4.67 16.77 5.81
C PRO A 74 3.20 17.21 5.93
N ILE A 75 2.72 17.34 7.16
CA ILE A 75 1.39 17.89 7.43
C ILE A 75 1.40 19.35 6.94
N ALA A 76 0.35 19.79 6.25
CA ALA A 76 0.21 21.14 5.69
C ALA A 76 1.20 21.54 4.57
N ALA A 77 1.85 20.57 3.88
CA ALA A 77 2.80 20.85 2.80
C ALA A 77 2.18 21.40 1.48
N GLY A 78 0.86 21.61 1.42
CA GLY A 78 0.18 22.12 0.23
C GLY A 78 0.06 21.13 -0.94
N HIS A 79 0.57 19.91 -0.81
CA HIS A 79 0.41 18.82 -1.77
C HIS A 79 -0.36 17.63 -1.17
N PRO A 80 -1.12 16.86 -1.97
CA PRO A 80 -1.78 15.64 -1.50
C PRO A 80 -0.74 14.60 -1.05
N SER A 81 -1.16 13.61 -0.26
CA SER A 81 -0.27 12.54 0.19
C SER A 81 0.44 11.88 -0.99
N MET A 82 1.77 11.80 -0.94
CA MET A 82 2.57 11.17 -2.00
C MET A 82 2.19 9.70 -2.21
N ASN A 83 1.87 8.98 -1.12
CA ASN A 83 1.42 7.60 -1.22
C ASN A 83 0.07 7.50 -1.92
N LEU A 84 -0.84 8.46 -1.69
CA LEU A 84 -2.13 8.51 -2.37
C LEU A 84 -1.96 8.84 -3.85
N LEU A 85 -1.08 9.80 -4.16
CA LEU A 85 -0.77 10.19 -5.54
C LEU A 85 -0.27 9.00 -6.36
N LEU A 86 0.71 8.25 -5.84
CA LEU A 86 1.22 7.03 -6.49
C LEU A 86 0.10 6.00 -6.75
N ARG A 87 -0.76 5.76 -5.76
CA ARG A 87 -1.85 4.78 -5.89
C ARG A 87 -2.85 5.18 -6.96
N LYS A 88 -3.23 6.45 -7.01
CA LYS A 88 -4.15 6.97 -8.04
C LYS A 88 -3.50 7.00 -9.42
N THR A 89 -2.22 7.39 -9.53
CA THR A 89 -1.51 7.45 -10.81
C THR A 89 -1.38 6.08 -11.47
N PHE A 90 -1.18 5.02 -10.69
CA PHE A 90 -0.99 3.66 -11.21
C PHE A 90 -2.20 2.73 -10.97
N ASP A 91 -3.35 3.27 -10.57
CA ASP A 91 -4.57 2.52 -10.21
C ASP A 91 -4.30 1.29 -9.31
N LEU A 92 -3.47 1.47 -8.28
CA LEU A 92 -3.12 0.42 -7.32
C LEU A 92 -4.24 0.23 -6.29
N TYR A 93 -5.37 -0.30 -6.76
CA TYR A 93 -6.65 -0.32 -6.05
C TYR A 93 -6.71 -1.26 -4.84
N ALA A 94 -5.93 -2.35 -4.84
CA ALA A 94 -5.90 -3.31 -3.76
C ALA A 94 -4.68 -3.12 -2.85
N ASN A 95 -4.91 -2.80 -1.57
CA ASN A 95 -3.88 -2.75 -0.55
C ASN A 95 -3.93 -4.03 0.30
N VAL A 96 -3.02 -4.96 0.02
CA VAL A 96 -2.93 -6.26 0.70
C VAL A 96 -2.01 -6.14 1.92
N ARG A 97 -2.53 -6.45 3.12
CA ARG A 97 -1.79 -6.36 4.38
C ARG A 97 -1.92 -7.64 5.21
N PRO A 98 -1.01 -8.60 5.03
CA PRO A 98 -0.89 -9.74 5.93
C PRO A 98 -0.44 -9.30 7.31
N CYS A 99 -1.09 -9.82 8.34
CA CYS A 99 -0.72 -9.68 9.74
C CYS A 99 -0.70 -11.08 10.34
N VAL A 100 0.52 -11.57 10.63
CA VAL A 100 0.77 -12.93 11.09
C VAL A 100 1.65 -12.86 12.34
N SER A 101 1.35 -13.69 13.34
CA SER A 101 2.21 -13.86 14.51
C SER A 101 3.60 -14.36 14.09
N ILE A 102 4.64 -13.73 14.60
CA ILE A 102 6.03 -14.07 14.28
C ILE A 102 6.59 -14.98 15.38
N GLU A 103 7.12 -16.13 14.97
CA GLU A 103 7.76 -17.09 15.88
C GLU A 103 8.93 -16.42 16.63
N GLY A 104 8.99 -16.64 17.94
CA GLY A 104 10.03 -16.06 18.81
C GLY A 104 9.78 -14.62 19.26
N TYR A 105 8.70 -13.97 18.84
CA TYR A 105 8.36 -12.61 19.27
C TYR A 105 7.07 -12.58 20.09
N LYS A 106 7.19 -12.28 21.39
CA LYS A 106 6.03 -12.23 22.31
C LYS A 106 5.22 -10.95 22.11
N THR A 107 3.92 -11.11 21.89
CA THR A 107 2.95 -10.00 21.81
C THR A 107 1.75 -10.31 22.74
N PRO A 108 0.82 -9.37 22.94
CA PRO A 108 -0.40 -9.63 23.71
C PRO A 108 -1.34 -10.69 23.09
N TYR A 109 -1.19 -11.01 21.80
CA TYR A 109 -2.08 -11.93 21.07
C TYR A 109 -1.28 -12.98 20.30
N THR A 110 -1.63 -14.25 20.46
CA THR A 110 -1.00 -15.37 19.74
C THR A 110 -1.84 -15.82 18.55
N ASP A 111 -1.22 -16.58 17.65
CA ASP A 111 -1.89 -17.28 16.54
C ASP A 111 -2.71 -16.36 15.60
N VAL A 112 -2.28 -15.11 15.45
CA VAL A 112 -2.87 -14.17 14.52
C VAL A 112 -2.47 -14.57 13.10
N ASN A 113 -3.46 -14.72 12.21
CA ASN A 113 -3.24 -14.94 10.79
C ASN A 113 -4.38 -14.32 9.98
N ILE A 114 -4.35 -12.99 9.85
CA ILE A 114 -5.35 -12.23 9.11
C ILE A 114 -4.70 -11.51 7.93
N VAL A 115 -5.46 -11.30 6.86
CA VAL A 115 -5.04 -10.44 5.75
C VAL A 115 -6.12 -9.39 5.55
N THR A 116 -5.73 -8.14 5.64
CA THR A 116 -6.63 -7.03 5.27
C THR A 116 -6.47 -6.75 3.79
N ILE A 117 -7.56 -6.85 3.04
CA ILE A 117 -7.67 -6.35 1.67
C ILE A 117 -8.42 -5.02 1.75
N ARG A 118 -7.71 -3.93 1.48
CA ARG A 118 -8.25 -2.57 1.61
C ARG A 118 -8.36 -1.90 0.24
N GLU A 119 -9.53 -1.30 -0.02
CA GLU A 119 -9.72 -0.35 -1.13
C GLU A 119 -8.79 0.86 -0.94
N ASN A 120 -8.14 1.28 -2.02
CA ASN A 120 -6.95 2.13 -1.96
C ASN A 120 -6.99 3.32 -2.92
N THR A 121 -8.10 3.56 -3.61
CA THR A 121 -8.29 4.61 -4.62
C THR A 121 -9.36 5.65 -4.26
N GLU A 122 -10.37 5.29 -3.47
CA GLU A 122 -11.51 6.15 -3.10
C GLU A 122 -11.78 6.12 -1.57
N GLY A 123 -13.04 6.23 -1.16
CA GLY A 123 -13.46 6.32 0.24
C GLY A 123 -13.25 7.71 0.84
N GLU A 124 -12.89 7.74 2.12
CA GLU A 124 -12.56 8.96 2.87
C GLU A 124 -11.30 9.65 2.32
N TYR A 125 -10.51 8.96 1.50
CA TYR A 125 -9.29 9.47 0.87
C TYR A 125 -9.53 10.05 -0.52
N SER A 126 -10.79 10.35 -0.86
CA SER A 126 -11.14 11.06 -2.11
C SER A 126 -10.35 12.37 -2.25
N GLY A 127 -10.09 13.06 -1.13
CA GLY A 127 -9.46 14.37 -1.06
C GLY A 127 -10.39 15.50 -1.52
N ILE A 128 -11.70 15.25 -1.51
CA ILE A 128 -12.73 16.21 -1.91
C ILE A 128 -13.22 16.91 -0.65
N GLU A 129 -12.76 18.14 -0.44
CA GLU A 129 -13.06 18.94 0.74
C GLU A 129 -13.37 20.37 0.34
N HIS A 130 -14.29 21.03 1.04
CA HIS A 130 -14.58 22.45 0.85
C HIS A 130 -15.09 23.09 2.14
N VAL A 131 -14.84 24.40 2.25
CA VAL A 131 -15.41 25.26 3.29
C VAL A 131 -16.76 25.74 2.77
N ILE A 132 -17.85 25.37 3.46
CA ILE A 132 -19.21 25.77 3.06
C ILE A 132 -19.43 27.24 3.45
N VAL A 133 -19.13 27.55 4.70
CA VAL A 133 -19.11 28.89 5.30
C VAL A 133 -17.96 28.94 6.31
N ASP A 134 -17.61 30.12 6.80
CA ASP A 134 -16.55 30.25 7.81
C ASP A 134 -16.82 29.33 9.02
N GLY A 135 -15.80 28.58 9.42
CA GLY A 135 -15.89 27.57 10.47
C GLY A 135 -16.58 26.25 10.12
N VAL A 136 -17.12 26.06 8.90
CA VAL A 136 -17.83 24.83 8.49
C VAL A 136 -17.15 24.17 7.29
N VAL A 137 -16.62 22.96 7.51
CA VAL A 137 -15.91 22.18 6.49
C VAL A 137 -16.67 20.88 6.21
N GLN A 138 -16.74 20.52 4.93
CA GLN A 138 -17.24 19.23 4.49
C GLN A 138 -16.14 18.45 3.79
N SER A 139 -15.99 17.19 4.18
CA SER A 139 -15.18 16.19 3.46
C SER A 139 -16.13 15.15 2.85
N ILE A 140 -16.01 14.90 1.55
CA ILE A 140 -16.89 14.00 0.82
C ILE A 140 -16.26 12.62 0.72
N LYS A 141 -16.87 11.64 1.37
CA LYS A 141 -16.57 10.23 1.15
C LYS A 141 -17.22 9.77 -0.16
N LEU A 142 -16.42 9.25 -1.09
CA LEU A 142 -16.92 8.71 -2.35
C LEU A 142 -16.75 7.19 -2.35
N ILE A 143 -17.84 6.46 -2.61
CA ILE A 143 -17.81 5.02 -2.87
C ILE A 143 -18.53 4.78 -4.19
N THR A 144 -17.88 4.07 -5.11
CA THR A 144 -18.47 3.69 -6.40
C THR A 144 -18.73 2.19 -6.44
N GLU A 145 -19.77 1.79 -7.17
CA GLU A 145 -20.08 0.37 -7.38
C GLU A 145 -18.90 -0.36 -8.05
N GLY A 146 -18.30 0.24 -9.08
CA GLY A 146 -17.18 -0.34 -9.82
C GLY A 146 -15.96 -0.62 -8.93
N ALA A 147 -15.56 0.34 -8.10
CA ALA A 147 -14.44 0.16 -7.18
C ALA A 147 -14.75 -0.84 -6.06
N SER A 148 -15.99 -0.83 -5.54
CA SER A 148 -16.46 -1.79 -4.53
C SER A 148 -16.49 -3.23 -5.07
N LYS A 149 -16.94 -3.40 -6.32
CA LYS A 149 -17.00 -4.70 -6.99
C LYS A 149 -15.60 -5.28 -7.21
N ARG A 150 -14.68 -4.51 -7.82
CA ARG A 150 -13.32 -4.99 -8.11
C ARG A 150 -12.54 -5.38 -6.85
N ILE A 151 -12.70 -4.64 -5.75
CA ILE A 151 -12.01 -4.97 -4.49
C ILE A 151 -12.60 -6.21 -3.82
N ALA A 152 -13.93 -6.39 -3.91
CA ALA A 152 -14.58 -7.59 -3.40
C ALA A 152 -14.17 -8.83 -4.21
N GLU A 153 -14.20 -8.76 -5.54
CA GLU A 153 -13.73 -9.82 -6.45
C GLU A 153 -12.27 -10.19 -6.14
N PHE A 154 -11.39 -9.19 -6.02
CA PHE A 154 -10.00 -9.41 -5.64
C PHE A 154 -9.88 -10.10 -4.27
N ALA A 155 -10.69 -9.74 -3.28
CA ALA A 155 -10.65 -10.36 -1.95
C ALA A 155 -11.04 -11.84 -2.01
N PHE A 156 -12.08 -12.20 -2.78
CA PHE A 156 -12.48 -13.60 -2.97
C PHE A 156 -11.45 -14.40 -3.78
N GLU A 157 -10.86 -13.81 -4.82
CA GLU A 157 -9.77 -14.41 -5.58
C GLU A 157 -8.55 -14.65 -4.71
N TYR A 158 -8.16 -13.66 -3.91
CA TYR A 158 -7.07 -13.78 -2.95
C TYR A 158 -7.34 -14.90 -1.95
N ALA A 159 -8.55 -14.97 -1.38
CA ALA A 159 -8.94 -16.02 -0.44
C ALA A 159 -8.82 -17.41 -1.08
N ARG A 160 -9.35 -17.60 -2.29
CA ARG A 160 -9.27 -18.86 -3.05
C ARG A 160 -7.83 -19.27 -3.37
N ASN A 161 -7.03 -18.33 -3.88
CA ASN A 161 -5.63 -18.59 -4.27
C ASN A 161 -4.71 -18.83 -3.07
N ASN A 162 -5.10 -18.39 -1.87
CA ASN A 162 -4.34 -18.54 -0.64
C ASN A 162 -5.02 -19.50 0.36
N HIS A 163 -5.94 -20.35 -0.12
CA HIS A 163 -6.63 -21.38 0.67
C HIS A 163 -7.28 -20.87 1.98
N ARG A 164 -7.89 -19.68 1.93
CA ARG A 164 -8.65 -19.13 3.05
C ARG A 164 -10.13 -19.49 2.91
N SER A 165 -10.74 -19.86 4.03
CA SER A 165 -12.13 -20.35 4.08
C SER A 165 -13.18 -19.25 4.25
N ASN A 166 -12.77 -18.03 4.64
CA ASN A 166 -13.68 -16.94 4.90
C ASN A 166 -13.20 -15.61 4.30
N VAL A 167 -14.18 -14.77 3.97
CA VAL A 167 -14.01 -13.36 3.63
C VAL A 167 -15.03 -12.59 4.46
N THR A 168 -14.58 -11.61 5.22
CA THR A 168 -15.46 -10.77 6.05
C THR A 168 -15.48 -9.37 5.49
N ALA A 169 -16.65 -8.88 5.08
CA ALA A 169 -16.85 -7.50 4.66
C ALA A 169 -17.06 -6.61 5.90
N VAL A 170 -16.15 -5.66 6.13
CA VAL A 170 -16.26 -4.69 7.22
C VAL A 170 -16.92 -3.42 6.69
N HIS A 171 -18.04 -3.01 7.29
CA HIS A 171 -18.80 -1.85 6.85
C HIS A 171 -19.47 -1.14 8.03
N LYS A 172 -19.99 0.07 7.75
CA LYS A 172 -20.83 0.85 8.66
C LYS A 172 -22.09 1.30 7.93
N ALA A 173 -22.82 0.36 7.35
CA ALA A 173 -23.99 0.62 6.50
C ALA A 173 -25.29 0.87 7.30
N ASN A 174 -25.19 0.91 8.62
CA ASN A 174 -26.32 1.16 9.51
C ASN A 174 -26.55 2.65 9.81
N ILE A 175 -25.68 3.53 9.28
CA ILE A 175 -25.76 4.99 9.37
C ILE A 175 -25.55 5.54 7.96
#